data_AF-A0A7D9I9L6-F1
#
_entry.id   AF-A0A7D9I9L6-F1
#
_cell.length_a   1.000
_cell.length_b   1.000
_cell.length_c   1.000
_cell.angle_alpha   90.00
_cell.angle_beta   90.00
_cell.angle_gamma   90.00
#
_symmetry.space_group_name_H-M   'P 1'
#
loop_
_entity.id
_entity.type
_entity.pdbx_description
1 polymer ?
#
loop_
_entity_poly.entity_id
_entity_poly.type
_entity_poly.pdbx_seq_one_letter_code
_entity_poly.pdbx_strand_id
1 'polypeptide(L)'
;MYRQMKSCFAAGNFNLRKWATNSPVLMAQIQNDEEVLKSLTTERLNNTGESSYAKESIGGLEEIETPKEHKVLGMNWDTDSDTFVLKLTKVVQFARNLEPSKRNVLKIAAKLFDPLGLLSPVTVLLRMLLQELCAAKYEWDAVISESNQKVLEKWIDDLETVSSIVVPRYYFLAEERNPASVTLHGFGDASQKACCAVIYICMETDSGRTTNLVASKKIKEERKNEDSKESKQDADIQKEEKPTRQRRIAAINVDLKRQSMIDQL
;
A
#
# COMPACT_ATOMS: atom_id res chain seq x y z
N MET A 1 -13.97 18.45 16.41
CA MET A 1 -12.66 17.81 16.21
C MET A 1 -11.56 18.80 15.77
N TYR A 2 -11.58 19.39 14.55
CA TYR A 2 -10.52 20.32 14.09
C TYR A 2 -10.14 21.40 15.12
N ARG A 3 -11.11 22.22 15.55
CA ARG A 3 -10.87 23.31 16.53
C ARG A 3 -10.35 22.81 17.88
N GLN A 4 -10.84 21.64 18.33
CA GLN A 4 -10.37 21.00 19.58
C GLN A 4 -8.91 20.57 19.45
N MET A 5 -8.54 19.89 18.35
CA MET A 5 -7.14 19.51 18.10
C MET A 5 -6.25 20.74 18.02
N LYS A 6 -6.69 21.80 17.31
CA LYS A 6 -5.93 23.05 17.21
C LYS A 6 -5.67 23.68 18.58
N SER A 7 -6.68 23.71 19.45
CA SER A 7 -6.53 24.21 20.82
C SER A 7 -5.60 23.33 21.67
N CYS A 8 -5.71 22.00 21.59
CA CYS A 8 -4.86 21.10 22.36
C CYS A 8 -3.38 21.22 21.97
N PHE A 9 -3.06 21.30 20.67
CA PHE A 9 -1.68 21.49 20.21
C PHE A 9 -1.14 22.87 20.57
N ALA A 10 -1.98 23.91 20.48
CA ALA A 10 -1.60 25.26 20.88
C ALA A 10 -1.22 25.34 22.38
N ALA A 11 -1.91 24.58 23.25
CA ALA A 11 -1.55 24.50 24.68
C ALA A 11 -0.14 23.94 24.91
N GLY A 12 0.36 23.11 23.98
CA GLY A 12 1.73 22.60 23.95
C GLY A 12 2.71 23.47 23.16
N ASN A 13 2.35 24.70 22.79
CA ASN A 13 3.13 25.56 21.88
C ASN A 13 3.37 24.98 20.47
N PHE A 14 2.55 24.00 20.06
CA PHE A 14 2.60 23.46 18.71
C PHE A 14 1.53 24.12 17.83
N ASN A 15 1.93 24.58 16.65
CA ASN A 15 0.99 25.02 15.63
C ASN A 15 0.71 23.88 14.65
N LEU A 16 -0.51 23.35 14.67
CA LEU A 16 -0.93 22.28 13.76
C LEU A 16 -1.22 22.86 12.37
N ARG A 17 -0.40 22.47 11.39
CA ARG A 17 -0.47 22.95 10.01
C ARG A 17 -0.83 21.80 9.06
N LYS A 18 -1.15 22.15 7.80
CA LYS A 18 -1.41 21.24 6.68
C LYS A 18 -2.61 20.32 6.93
N TRP A 19 -3.80 20.89 6.78
CA TRP A 19 -5.07 20.17 6.85
C TRP A 19 -5.54 19.75 5.47
N ALA A 20 -6.14 18.57 5.40
CA ALA A 20 -6.81 18.05 4.21
C ALA A 20 -8.05 17.28 4.64
N THR A 21 -9.17 17.46 3.93
CA THR A 21 -10.39 16.70 4.13
C THR A 21 -11.11 16.49 2.82
N ASN A 22 -11.80 15.37 2.68
CA ASN A 22 -12.71 15.05 1.58
C ASN A 22 -14.04 15.84 1.62
N SER A 23 -14.16 16.85 2.49
CA SER A 23 -15.38 17.65 2.64
C SER A 23 -15.08 19.08 2.21
N PRO A 24 -15.60 19.54 1.06
CA PRO A 24 -15.37 20.89 0.57
C PRO A 24 -15.82 21.97 1.56
N VAL A 25 -16.96 21.73 2.23
CA VAL A 25 -17.52 22.63 3.24
C VAL A 25 -16.55 22.78 4.43
N LEU A 26 -16.02 21.66 4.93
CA LEU A 26 -15.08 21.69 6.05
C LEU A 26 -13.73 22.28 5.62
N MET A 27 -13.24 22.01 4.40
CA MET A 27 -12.03 22.66 3.88
C MET A 27 -12.16 24.18 3.84
N ALA A 28 -13.29 24.69 3.35
CA ALA A 28 -13.56 26.14 3.31
C ALA A 28 -13.60 26.75 4.72
N GLN A 29 -14.23 26.07 5.68
CA GLN A 29 -14.25 26.51 7.08
C GLN A 29 -12.85 26.55 7.69
N ILE A 30 -12.01 25.54 7.42
CA ILE A 30 -10.62 25.50 7.90
C ILE A 30 -9.83 26.66 7.30
N GLN A 31 -9.95 26.93 5.99
CA GLN A 31 -9.27 28.03 5.33
C GLN A 31 -9.64 29.38 5.94
N ASN A 32 -10.93 29.62 6.19
CA ASN A 32 -11.39 30.84 6.86
C ASN A 32 -10.83 30.96 8.28
N ASP A 33 -10.86 29.88 9.07
CA ASP A 33 -10.30 29.87 10.43
C ASP A 33 -8.76 30.16 10.40
N GLU A 34 -8.03 29.65 9.41
CA GLU A 34 -6.58 29.92 9.23
C GLU A 34 -6.30 31.37 8.78
N GLU A 35 -7.12 31.95 7.90
CA GLU A 35 -6.97 33.34 7.45
C GLU A 35 -7.20 34.32 8.60
N VAL A 36 -8.23 34.08 9.42
CA VAL A 36 -8.48 34.85 10.65
C VAL A 36 -7.26 34.77 11.58
N LEU A 37 -6.72 33.58 11.82
CA LEU A 37 -5.53 33.41 12.67
C LEU A 37 -4.30 34.09 12.11
N LYS A 38 -4.07 34.04 10.78
CA LYS A 38 -2.98 34.77 10.13
C LYS A 38 -3.15 36.28 10.34
N SER A 39 -4.35 36.81 10.13
CA SER A 39 -4.62 38.24 10.33
C SER A 39 -4.38 38.70 11.77
N LEU A 40 -4.67 37.84 12.76
CA LEU A 40 -4.42 38.11 14.18
C LEU A 40 -2.95 37.96 14.59
N THR A 41 -2.13 37.29 13.77
CA THR A 41 -0.70 37.01 14.05
C THR A 41 0.27 37.79 13.16
N THR A 42 -0.24 38.64 12.24
CA THR A 42 0.56 39.35 11.23
C THR A 42 1.56 40.36 11.85
N GLU A 43 1.54 40.62 13.16
CA GLU A 43 2.60 41.40 13.81
C GLU A 43 3.89 40.63 14.17
N ARG A 44 3.98 39.29 14.06
CA ARG A 44 5.14 38.59 14.66
C ARG A 44 6.01 37.63 13.85
N LEU A 45 5.66 37.12 12.66
CA LEU A 45 6.61 36.25 11.93
C LEU A 45 6.48 36.39 10.40
N ASN A 46 7.28 37.29 9.84
CA ASN A 46 7.61 37.27 8.42
C ASN A 46 8.47 36.03 8.10
N ASN A 47 8.01 35.26 7.11
CA ASN A 47 8.80 34.38 6.24
C ASN A 47 9.86 33.48 6.90
N THR A 48 9.43 32.32 7.39
CA THR A 48 10.25 31.10 7.26
C THR A 48 9.47 30.10 6.42
N GLY A 49 9.79 30.06 5.14
CA GLY A 49 9.37 29.01 4.22
C GLY A 49 10.03 27.69 4.60
N GLU A 50 9.51 27.04 5.64
CA GLU A 50 9.94 25.69 6.00
C GLU A 50 9.28 24.70 5.04
N SER A 51 10.02 24.41 3.97
CA SER A 51 9.90 23.17 3.24
C SER A 51 9.92 22.02 4.26
N SER A 52 8.97 21.10 4.14
CA SER A 52 8.87 19.95 5.05
C SER A 52 10.18 19.16 4.99
N TYR A 53 10.78 18.75 6.11
CA TYR A 53 11.95 17.86 6.13
C TYR A 53 11.79 16.62 5.22
N ALA A 54 10.55 16.11 5.11
CA ALA A 54 10.20 15.02 4.19
C ALA A 54 10.32 15.37 2.69
N LYS A 55 10.12 16.63 2.30
CA LYS A 55 10.24 17.14 0.93
C LYS A 55 11.71 17.21 0.52
N GLU A 56 12.58 17.66 1.42
CA GLU A 56 14.04 17.71 1.22
C GLU A 56 14.73 16.34 1.31
N SER A 57 14.29 15.47 2.22
CA SER A 57 15.04 14.25 2.55
C SER A 57 14.67 13.00 1.74
N ILE A 58 13.47 12.95 1.12
CA ILE A 58 12.93 11.69 0.55
C ILE A 58 12.98 11.67 -0.99
N GLY A 59 13.36 12.77 -1.67
CA GLY A 59 13.38 12.79 -3.14
C GLY A 59 12.06 12.30 -3.72
N GLY A 60 10.95 12.77 -3.10
CA GLY A 60 9.62 12.53 -3.63
C GLY A 60 9.59 13.07 -5.05
N LEU A 61 9.02 12.29 -5.98
CA LEU A 61 8.70 12.80 -7.30
C LEU A 61 7.98 14.14 -7.09
N GLU A 62 8.49 15.21 -7.70
CA GLU A 62 7.78 16.47 -7.84
C GLU A 62 6.52 16.15 -8.65
N GLU A 63 5.49 15.71 -7.93
CA GLU A 63 4.13 15.80 -8.40
C GLU A 63 3.75 17.24 -8.21
N ILE A 64 3.27 17.84 -9.30
CA ILE A 64 2.43 19.02 -9.24
C ILE A 64 1.30 18.64 -8.29
N GLU A 65 1.44 19.04 -7.03
CA GLU A 65 0.41 18.92 -6.00
C GLU A 65 -0.75 19.78 -6.53
N THR A 66 -1.70 19.15 -7.23
CA THR A 66 -2.98 19.81 -7.47
C THR A 66 -3.63 20.01 -6.10
N PRO A 67 -4.46 21.04 -5.90
CA PRO A 67 -5.08 21.31 -4.60
C PRO A 67 -5.89 20.15 -3.99
N LYS A 68 -6.13 19.09 -4.77
CA LYS A 68 -6.98 17.94 -4.46
C LYS A 68 -6.18 16.66 -4.18
N GLU A 69 -4.91 16.59 -4.60
CA GLU A 69 -4.04 15.43 -4.35
C GLU A 69 -3.10 15.71 -3.18
N HIS A 70 -3.27 14.97 -2.09
CA HIS A 70 -2.46 15.07 -0.87
C HIS A 70 -1.66 13.80 -0.62
N LYS A 71 -0.41 13.91 -0.15
CA LYS A 71 0.34 12.74 0.32
C LYS A 71 -0.02 12.37 1.74
N VAL A 72 -0.49 11.15 1.95
CA VAL A 72 -0.79 10.57 3.26
C VAL A 72 -0.09 9.23 3.37
N LEU A 73 0.78 9.08 4.38
CA LEU A 73 1.61 7.89 4.57
C LEU A 73 2.43 7.48 3.32
N GLY A 74 2.83 8.43 2.48
CA GLY A 74 3.58 8.15 1.25
C GLY A 74 2.74 7.69 0.06
N MET A 75 1.41 7.64 0.19
CA MET A 75 0.46 7.39 -0.89
C MET A 75 -0.23 8.69 -1.29
N ASN A 76 -0.71 8.79 -2.53
CA ASN A 76 -1.53 9.93 -2.94
C ASN A 76 -2.98 9.69 -2.52
N TRP A 77 -3.60 10.71 -1.96
CA TRP A 77 -5.01 10.75 -1.59
C TRP A 77 -5.67 11.84 -2.41
N ASP A 78 -6.64 11.44 -3.24
CA ASP A 78 -7.54 12.37 -3.91
C ASP A 78 -8.71 12.66 -2.96
N THR A 79 -8.80 13.92 -2.50
CA THR A 79 -9.84 14.34 -1.57
C THR A 79 -11.21 14.46 -2.22
N ASP A 80 -11.30 14.68 -3.53
CA ASP A 80 -12.58 14.86 -4.21
C ASP A 80 -13.29 13.50 -4.36
N SER A 81 -12.55 12.49 -4.80
CA SER A 81 -13.06 11.12 -4.94
C SER A 81 -12.95 10.29 -3.65
N ASP A 82 -12.30 10.83 -2.62
CA ASP A 82 -11.94 10.14 -1.37
C ASP A 82 -11.25 8.78 -1.59
N THR A 83 -10.27 8.76 -2.49
CA THR A 83 -9.56 7.53 -2.87
C THR A 83 -8.05 7.64 -2.64
N PHE A 84 -7.43 6.54 -2.22
CA PHE A 84 -5.99 6.38 -2.32
C PHE A 84 -5.63 5.99 -3.75
N VAL A 85 -4.71 6.72 -4.35
CA VAL A 85 -4.24 6.52 -5.71
C VAL A 85 -2.75 6.18 -5.68
N LEU A 86 -2.41 5.01 -6.21
CA LEU A 86 -1.02 4.60 -6.40
C LEU A 86 -0.70 4.64 -7.89
N LYS A 87 0.06 5.66 -8.30
CA LYS A 87 0.50 5.84 -9.69
C LYS A 87 1.73 4.97 -9.93
N LEU A 88 1.54 3.82 -10.59
CA LEU A 88 2.59 2.83 -10.83
C LEU A 88 3.45 3.18 -12.05
N THR A 89 2.92 3.95 -13.01
CA THR A 89 3.65 4.39 -14.22
C THR A 89 5.01 5.02 -13.90
N LYS A 90 5.09 5.83 -12.84
CA LYS A 90 6.36 6.46 -12.43
C LYS A 90 7.35 5.46 -11.84
N VAL A 91 6.86 4.42 -11.18
CA VAL A 91 7.70 3.33 -10.67
C VAL A 91 8.25 2.51 -11.82
N VAL A 92 7.42 2.23 -12.83
CA VAL A 92 7.83 1.53 -14.06
C VAL A 92 8.91 2.32 -14.79
N GLN A 93 8.68 3.60 -15.08
CA GLN A 93 9.67 4.47 -15.74
C GLN A 93 10.98 4.55 -14.93
N PHE A 94 10.86 4.69 -13.61
CA PHE A 94 12.02 4.70 -12.72
C PHE A 94 12.80 3.37 -12.78
N ALA A 95 12.11 2.23 -12.78
CA ALA A 95 12.74 0.92 -12.84
C ALA A 95 13.44 0.65 -14.18
N ARG A 96 12.83 1.07 -15.31
CA ARG A 96 13.40 0.93 -16.66
C ARG A 96 14.71 1.71 -16.84
N ASN A 97 14.88 2.81 -16.13
CA ASN A 97 16.06 3.68 -16.22
C ASN A 97 17.22 3.25 -15.30
N LEU A 98 17.09 2.14 -14.58
CA LEU A 98 18.11 1.65 -13.66
C LEU A 98 18.81 0.42 -14.22
N GLU A 99 20.13 0.35 -14.02
CA GLU A 99 20.86 -0.90 -14.26
C GLU A 99 20.39 -1.99 -13.29
N PRO A 100 20.22 -3.23 -13.75
CA PRO A 100 19.69 -4.32 -12.93
C PRO A 100 20.75 -4.83 -11.95
N SER A 101 20.89 -4.15 -10.82
CA SER A 101 21.77 -4.50 -9.70
C SER A 101 20.98 -4.79 -8.42
N LYS A 102 21.60 -5.46 -7.45
CA LYS A 102 20.98 -5.73 -6.13
C LYS A 102 20.55 -4.44 -5.43
N ARG A 103 21.37 -3.38 -5.50
CA ARG A 103 21.06 -2.05 -4.94
C ARG A 103 19.85 -1.43 -5.62
N ASN A 104 19.75 -1.52 -6.94
CA ASN A 104 18.65 -0.92 -7.68
C ASN A 104 17.34 -1.70 -7.50
N VAL A 105 17.39 -3.03 -7.39
CA VAL A 105 16.21 -3.84 -7.01
C VAL A 105 15.66 -3.40 -5.64
N LEU A 106 16.54 -3.20 -4.65
CA LEU A 106 16.13 -2.65 -3.34
C LEU A 106 15.55 -1.24 -3.47
N LYS A 107 16.17 -0.37 -4.29
CA LYS A 107 15.71 1.00 -4.52
C LYS A 107 14.31 1.04 -5.12
N ILE A 108 14.02 0.16 -6.09
CA ILE A 108 12.69 -0.01 -6.67
C ILE A 108 11.70 -0.49 -5.59
N ALA A 109 12.08 -1.49 -4.79
CA ALA A 109 11.23 -2.03 -3.74
C ALA A 109 10.88 -1.01 -2.65
N ALA A 110 11.83 -0.14 -2.30
CA ALA A 110 11.62 0.94 -1.35
C ALA A 110 10.70 2.04 -1.91
N LYS A 111 10.65 2.24 -3.23
CA LYS A 111 9.76 3.20 -3.87
C LYS A 111 8.28 2.78 -3.76
N LEU A 112 8.01 1.48 -3.70
CA LEU A 112 6.68 0.91 -3.44
C LEU A 112 6.39 0.81 -1.93
N PHE A 113 6.42 1.96 -1.25
CA PHE A 113 6.06 2.03 0.16
C PHE A 113 4.57 1.72 0.34
N ASP A 114 4.28 0.70 1.13
CA ASP A 114 2.94 0.12 1.29
C ASP A 114 2.58 -0.01 2.79
N PRO A 115 2.26 1.10 3.46
CA PRO A 115 1.97 1.11 4.89
C PRO A 115 0.65 0.39 5.22
N LEU A 116 -0.29 0.36 4.29
CA LEU A 116 -1.61 -0.26 4.44
C LEU A 116 -1.64 -1.72 3.99
N GLY A 117 -0.54 -2.23 3.43
CA GLY A 117 -0.44 -3.59 2.94
C GLY A 117 -1.21 -3.85 1.64
N LEU A 118 -1.71 -2.83 0.93
CA LEU A 118 -2.55 -2.93 -0.27
C LEU A 118 -1.80 -3.42 -1.51
N LEU A 119 -0.47 -3.25 -1.55
CA LEU A 119 0.40 -3.66 -2.65
C LEU A 119 1.09 -5.00 -2.38
N SER A 120 0.58 -5.81 -1.45
CA SER A 120 1.27 -7.05 -1.07
C SER A 120 1.50 -8.02 -2.24
N PRO A 121 0.52 -8.27 -3.14
CA PRO A 121 0.74 -9.12 -4.31
C PRO A 121 1.76 -8.55 -5.29
N VAL A 122 1.85 -7.23 -5.42
CA VAL A 122 2.81 -6.57 -6.33
C VAL A 122 4.23 -6.62 -5.75
N THR A 123 4.36 -6.32 -4.46
CA THR A 123 5.65 -6.17 -3.79
C THR A 123 6.30 -7.49 -3.39
N VAL A 124 5.54 -8.59 -3.34
CA VAL A 124 6.09 -9.90 -2.94
C VAL A 124 7.14 -10.41 -3.93
N LEU A 125 6.89 -10.29 -5.24
CA LEU A 125 7.78 -10.78 -6.29
C LEU A 125 9.13 -10.07 -6.25
N LEU A 126 9.11 -8.74 -6.13
CA LEU A 126 10.33 -7.94 -6.05
C LEU A 126 11.12 -8.22 -4.77
N ARG A 127 10.43 -8.49 -3.64
CA ARG A 127 11.08 -8.90 -2.39
C ARG A 127 11.67 -10.31 -2.48
N MET A 128 11.03 -11.23 -3.20
CA MET A 128 11.58 -12.56 -3.47
C MET A 128 12.86 -12.47 -4.31
N LEU A 129 12.86 -11.66 -5.37
CA LEU A 129 14.05 -11.41 -6.17
C LEU A 129 15.18 -10.82 -5.32
N LEU A 130 14.90 -9.80 -4.51
CA LEU A 130 15.90 -9.21 -3.61
C LEU A 130 16.48 -10.25 -2.64
N GLN A 131 15.65 -11.14 -2.09
CA GLN A 131 16.10 -12.21 -1.20
C GLN A 131 17.00 -13.22 -1.92
N GLU A 132 16.67 -13.57 -3.16
CA GLU A 132 17.47 -14.47 -3.98
C GLU A 132 18.86 -13.88 -4.25
N LEU A 133 18.92 -12.61 -4.64
CA LEU A 133 20.17 -11.88 -4.86
C LEU A 133 21.02 -11.77 -3.59
N CYS A 134 20.39 -11.52 -2.44
CA CYS A 134 21.06 -11.49 -1.15
C CYS A 134 21.61 -12.88 -0.75
N ALA A 135 20.83 -13.94 -0.95
CA ALA A 135 21.25 -15.31 -0.64
C ALA A 135 22.39 -15.78 -1.54
N ALA A 136 22.38 -15.38 -2.80
CA ALA A 136 23.45 -15.62 -3.76
C ALA A 136 24.69 -14.71 -3.56
N LYS A 137 24.69 -13.85 -2.53
CA LYS A 137 25.80 -12.95 -2.16
C LYS A 137 26.28 -12.06 -3.32
N TYR A 138 25.35 -11.56 -4.14
CA TYR A 138 25.68 -10.53 -5.13
C TYR A 138 26.27 -9.29 -4.45
N GLU A 139 27.28 -8.66 -5.06
CA GLU A 139 27.69 -7.32 -4.66
C GLU A 139 26.58 -6.29 -4.92
N TRP A 140 26.61 -5.16 -4.22
CA TRP A 140 25.52 -4.17 -4.28
C TRP A 140 25.29 -3.61 -5.68
N ASP A 141 26.38 -3.28 -6.38
CA ASP A 141 26.36 -2.59 -7.67
C ASP A 141 26.70 -3.52 -8.85
N ALA A 142 26.87 -4.82 -8.59
CA ALA A 142 27.08 -5.80 -9.65
C ALA A 142 25.80 -6.06 -10.44
N VAL A 143 25.95 -6.20 -11.76
CA VAL A 143 24.88 -6.61 -12.67
C VAL A 143 24.41 -8.03 -12.30
N ILE A 144 23.10 -8.21 -12.16
CA ILE A 144 22.50 -9.51 -11.83
C ILE A 144 22.50 -10.45 -13.04
N SER A 145 22.37 -11.76 -12.83
CA SER A 145 22.33 -12.73 -13.93
C SER A 145 21.16 -12.51 -14.90
N GLU A 146 21.30 -12.93 -16.16
CA GLU A 146 20.24 -12.81 -17.18
C GLU A 146 18.90 -13.41 -16.72
N SER A 147 18.94 -14.53 -15.98
CA SER A 147 17.74 -15.14 -15.42
C SER A 147 17.01 -14.20 -14.45
N ASN A 148 17.76 -13.50 -13.59
CA ASN A 148 17.20 -12.55 -12.64
C ASN A 148 16.76 -11.24 -13.31
N GLN A 149 17.45 -10.82 -14.37
CA GLN A 149 17.02 -9.70 -15.21
C GLN A 149 15.66 -9.97 -15.84
N LYS A 150 15.45 -11.17 -16.42
CA LYS A 150 14.15 -11.57 -16.98
C LYS A 150 13.02 -11.55 -15.95
N VAL A 151 13.29 -11.95 -14.70
CA VAL A 151 12.30 -11.87 -13.61
C VAL A 151 11.95 -10.41 -13.29
N LEU A 152 12.95 -9.53 -13.22
CA LEU A 152 12.74 -8.11 -12.99
C LEU A 152 11.97 -7.46 -14.16
N GLU A 153 12.39 -7.72 -15.40
CA GLU A 153 11.74 -7.21 -16.61
C GLU A 153 10.28 -7.63 -16.69
N LYS A 154 9.99 -8.92 -16.49
CA LYS A 154 8.61 -9.41 -16.43
C LYS A 154 7.79 -8.68 -15.37
N TRP A 155 8.36 -8.47 -14.18
CA TRP A 155 7.67 -7.74 -13.12
C TRP A 155 7.39 -6.28 -13.51
N ILE A 156 8.32 -5.62 -14.22
CA ILE A 156 8.13 -4.26 -14.74
C ILE A 156 7.03 -4.25 -15.81
N ASP A 157 7.05 -5.19 -16.75
CA ASP A 157 6.05 -5.34 -17.81
C ASP A 157 4.65 -5.56 -17.22
N ASP A 158 4.51 -6.50 -16.26
CA ASP A 158 3.26 -6.77 -15.57
C ASP A 158 2.75 -5.51 -14.85
N LEU A 159 3.63 -4.75 -14.20
CA LEU A 159 3.28 -3.53 -13.49
C LEU A 159 2.84 -2.40 -14.44
N GLU A 160 3.42 -2.34 -15.64
CA GLU A 160 3.08 -1.38 -16.69
C GLU A 160 1.63 -1.55 -17.16
N THR A 161 1.12 -2.80 -17.21
CA THR A 161 -0.28 -3.08 -17.58
C THR A 161 -1.31 -2.53 -16.60
N VAL A 162 -0.97 -2.40 -15.31
CA VAL A 162 -1.89 -1.95 -14.26
C VAL A 162 -2.05 -0.44 -14.25
N SER A 163 -0.99 0.31 -14.62
CA SER A 163 -0.88 1.79 -14.64
C SER A 163 -1.08 2.49 -13.28
N SER A 164 -2.20 2.25 -12.60
CA SER A 164 -2.53 2.78 -11.29
C SER A 164 -3.45 1.85 -10.50
N ILE A 165 -3.35 1.90 -9.18
CA ILE A 165 -4.27 1.22 -8.27
C ILE A 165 -5.04 2.30 -7.50
N VAL A 166 -6.36 2.23 -7.56
CA VAL A 166 -7.27 3.16 -6.85
C VAL A 166 -8.02 2.38 -5.80
N VAL A 167 -7.98 2.85 -4.55
CA VAL A 167 -8.65 2.21 -3.41
C VAL A 167 -9.52 3.25 -2.71
N PRO A 168 -10.86 3.11 -2.71
CA PRO A 168 -11.72 4.03 -1.99
C PRO A 168 -11.49 3.89 -0.48
N ARG A 169 -11.45 5.03 0.23
CA ARG A 169 -11.35 5.03 1.70
C ARG A 169 -12.67 4.69 2.38
N TYR A 170 -13.77 4.86 1.66
CA TYR A 170 -15.11 4.59 2.12
C TYR A 170 -15.88 3.85 1.02
N TYR A 171 -16.41 2.67 1.35
CA TYR A 171 -17.01 1.77 0.35
C TYR A 171 -18.51 2.02 0.11
N PHE A 172 -19.22 2.66 1.05
CA PHE A 172 -20.70 2.77 0.98
C PHE A 172 -21.15 4.14 0.48
N LEU A 173 -20.91 4.43 -0.80
CA LEU A 173 -21.24 5.72 -1.41
C LEU A 173 -22.72 6.08 -1.26
N ALA A 174 -23.05 7.37 -1.36
CA ALA A 174 -24.39 7.89 -1.08
C ALA A 174 -25.50 7.23 -1.94
N GLU A 175 -25.18 6.88 -3.18
CA GLU A 175 -26.06 6.19 -4.14
C GLU A 175 -26.20 4.68 -3.83
N GLU A 176 -25.29 4.12 -3.02
CA GLU A 176 -25.19 2.70 -2.69
C GLU A 176 -25.51 2.43 -1.21
N ARG A 177 -26.18 3.36 -0.51
CA ARG A 177 -26.40 3.29 0.95
C ARG A 177 -27.18 2.06 1.42
N ASN A 178 -27.95 1.43 0.53
CA ASN A 178 -28.70 0.22 0.80
C ASN A 178 -28.33 -0.87 -0.23
N PRO A 179 -27.13 -1.45 -0.13
CA PRO A 179 -26.78 -2.57 -0.98
C PRO A 179 -27.71 -3.75 -0.64
N ALA A 180 -28.22 -4.43 -1.67
CA ALA A 180 -29.03 -5.64 -1.53
C ALA A 180 -28.21 -6.77 -0.86
N SER A 181 -26.91 -6.83 -1.14
CA SER A 181 -25.99 -7.75 -0.48
C SER A 181 -24.58 -7.16 -0.38
N VAL A 182 -23.86 -7.55 0.67
CA VAL A 182 -22.45 -7.19 0.90
C VAL A 182 -21.70 -8.44 1.31
N THR A 183 -20.69 -8.81 0.53
CA THR A 183 -19.87 -10.00 0.77
C THR A 183 -18.40 -9.65 0.76
N LEU A 184 -17.62 -10.37 1.55
CA LEU A 184 -16.16 -10.32 1.48
C LEU A 184 -15.65 -11.57 0.76
N HIS A 185 -14.88 -11.35 -0.30
CA HIS A 185 -14.22 -12.41 -1.07
C HIS A 185 -12.74 -12.40 -0.77
N GLY A 186 -12.27 -13.44 -0.07
CA GLY A 186 -10.86 -13.68 0.16
C GLY A 186 -10.26 -14.58 -0.93
N PHE A 187 -9.15 -14.16 -1.52
CA PHE A 187 -8.32 -15.00 -2.37
C PHE A 187 -6.94 -15.16 -1.72
N GLY A 188 -6.38 -16.36 -1.80
CA GLY A 188 -5.04 -16.65 -1.32
C GLY A 188 -4.27 -17.44 -2.35
N ASP A 189 -3.00 -17.09 -2.52
CA ASP A 189 -2.03 -17.90 -3.25
C ASP A 189 -0.88 -18.25 -2.31
N ALA A 190 -0.49 -19.52 -2.34
CA ALA A 190 0.55 -20.07 -1.48
C ALA A 190 1.55 -20.81 -2.35
N SER A 191 2.77 -20.29 -2.38
CA SER A 191 3.93 -20.96 -2.96
C SER A 191 4.92 -21.29 -1.85
N GLN A 192 5.82 -22.24 -2.10
CA GLN A 192 6.91 -22.57 -1.16
C GLN A 192 7.79 -21.37 -0.79
N LYS A 193 7.78 -20.31 -1.61
CA LYS A 193 8.60 -19.11 -1.39
C LYS A 193 7.84 -18.00 -0.65
N ALA A 194 6.53 -17.92 -0.83
CA ALA A 194 5.69 -16.88 -0.25
C ALA A 194 4.20 -17.24 -0.31
N CYS A 195 3.46 -16.79 0.71
CA CYS A 195 2.01 -16.79 0.71
C CYS A 195 1.48 -15.35 0.62
N CYS A 196 0.45 -15.13 -0.19
CA CYS A 196 -0.26 -13.87 -0.28
C CYS A 196 -1.76 -14.09 -0.15
N ALA A 197 -2.46 -13.14 0.46
CA ALA A 197 -3.90 -13.10 0.52
C ALA A 197 -4.41 -11.69 0.21
N VAL A 198 -5.54 -11.60 -0.47
CA VAL A 198 -6.26 -10.37 -0.80
C VAL A 198 -7.71 -10.54 -0.39
N ILE A 199 -8.32 -9.47 0.12
CA ILE A 199 -9.73 -9.42 0.47
C ILE A 199 -10.38 -8.31 -0.35
N TYR A 200 -11.44 -8.67 -1.06
CA TYR A 200 -12.29 -7.74 -1.78
C TYR A 200 -13.64 -7.64 -1.09
N ILE A 201 -14.22 -6.44 -1.09
CA ILE A 201 -15.63 -6.22 -0.78
C ILE A 201 -16.41 -6.21 -2.08
N CYS A 202 -17.45 -7.02 -2.14
CA CYS A 202 -18.38 -7.12 -3.26
C CYS A 202 -19.74 -6.65 -2.78
N MET A 203 -20.29 -5.64 -3.44
CA MET A 203 -21.60 -5.07 -3.10
C MET A 203 -22.52 -5.21 -4.30
N GLU A 204 -23.75 -5.66 -4.06
CA GLU A 204 -24.81 -5.65 -5.05
C GLU A 204 -25.78 -4.52 -4.74
N THR A 205 -26.00 -3.68 -5.72
CA THR A 205 -26.86 -2.49 -5.65
C THR A 205 -27.82 -2.51 -6.83
N ASP A 206 -28.83 -1.65 -6.81
CA ASP A 206 -29.76 -1.49 -7.94
C ASP A 206 -29.03 -1.05 -9.22
N SER A 207 -27.89 -0.37 -9.09
CA SER A 207 -26.99 0.02 -10.18
C SER A 207 -26.05 -1.09 -10.68
N GLY A 208 -26.00 -2.24 -10.00
CA GLY A 208 -25.16 -3.38 -10.36
C GLY A 208 -24.21 -3.83 -9.25
N ARG A 209 -23.22 -4.65 -9.62
CA ARG A 209 -22.23 -5.20 -8.69
C ARG A 209 -20.93 -4.39 -8.73
N THR A 210 -20.49 -3.90 -7.58
CA THR A 210 -19.19 -3.25 -7.40
C THR A 210 -18.23 -4.14 -6.61
N THR A 211 -16.94 -4.03 -6.88
CA THR A 211 -15.90 -4.83 -6.21
C THR A 211 -14.68 -3.97 -5.95
N ASN A 212 -14.26 -3.88 -4.68
CA ASN A 212 -13.15 -3.04 -4.26
C ASN A 212 -12.17 -3.79 -3.37
N LEU A 213 -10.87 -3.49 -3.50
CA LEU A 213 -9.85 -4.03 -2.60
C LEU A 213 -10.01 -3.45 -1.20
N VAL A 214 -10.01 -4.31 -0.18
CA VAL A 214 -10.09 -3.93 1.24
C VAL A 214 -8.72 -4.01 1.89
N ALA A 215 -8.08 -5.16 1.73
CA ALA A 215 -6.79 -5.42 2.35
C ALA A 215 -6.03 -6.46 1.55
N SER A 216 -4.71 -6.44 1.69
CA SER A 216 -3.91 -7.58 1.29
C SER A 216 -2.78 -7.81 2.28
N LYS A 217 -2.29 -9.06 2.31
CA LYS A 217 -1.22 -9.45 3.21
C LYS A 217 -0.32 -10.43 2.49
N LYS A 218 0.98 -10.19 2.59
CA LYS A 218 2.02 -11.15 2.23
C LYS A 218 2.60 -11.71 3.51
N ILE A 219 2.75 -13.03 3.56
CA ILE A 219 3.41 -13.77 4.62
C ILE A 219 4.62 -14.45 3.99
N LYS A 220 5.78 -14.22 4.58
CA LYS A 220 7.00 -14.92 4.21
C LYS A 220 6.92 -16.32 4.80
N GLU A 221 7.17 -17.33 3.97
CA GLU A 221 7.45 -18.67 4.47
C GLU A 221 8.96 -18.79 4.69
N GLU A 222 9.38 -19.12 5.91
CA GLU A 222 10.81 -19.26 6.22
C GLU A 222 11.37 -20.50 5.53
N ARG A 223 12.51 -20.35 4.85
CA ARG A 223 13.31 -21.51 4.44
C ARG A 223 13.76 -22.20 5.72
N LYS A 224 13.23 -23.40 5.99
CA LYS A 224 13.87 -24.30 6.96
C LYS A 224 15.24 -24.65 6.39
N ASN A 225 16.32 -24.27 7.08
CA ASN A 225 17.66 -24.71 6.71
C ASN A 225 17.71 -26.24 6.82
N GLU A 226 17.76 -26.95 5.70
CA GLU A 226 17.94 -28.41 5.66
C GLU A 226 19.40 -28.83 5.89
N ASP A 227 20.33 -27.88 6.06
CA ASP A 227 21.77 -28.11 6.28
C ASP A 227 22.15 -28.66 7.68
N SER A 228 21.20 -29.27 8.41
CA SER A 228 21.48 -29.95 9.69
C SER A 228 21.08 -31.42 9.71
N LYS A 229 20.72 -32.02 8.57
CA LYS A 229 20.33 -33.44 8.49
C LYS A 229 21.24 -34.34 7.66
N GLU A 230 22.41 -33.88 7.21
CA GLU A 230 23.36 -34.72 6.47
C GLU A 230 24.42 -35.42 7.36
N SER A 231 24.20 -35.50 8.67
CA SER A 231 24.99 -36.34 9.59
C SER A 231 24.10 -37.26 10.41
N LYS A 232 23.36 -38.14 9.73
CA LYS A 232 22.88 -39.44 10.25
C LYS A 232 22.52 -40.31 9.05
N GLN A 233 23.57 -40.94 8.53
CA GLN A 233 23.52 -42.00 7.52
C GLN A 233 22.64 -43.18 7.99
N ASP A 234 21.99 -43.79 6.99
CA ASP A 234 21.73 -45.22 6.86
C ASP A 234 20.83 -45.89 7.91
N ALA A 235 19.52 -45.87 7.67
CA ALA A 235 18.70 -47.07 7.69
C ALA A 235 17.30 -46.81 7.09
N ASP A 236 16.93 -47.73 6.20
CA ASP A 236 15.61 -48.05 5.70
C ASP A 236 15.01 -47.29 4.50
N ILE A 237 14.95 -48.05 3.42
CA ILE A 237 14.24 -47.78 2.18
C ILE A 237 12.76 -48.10 2.44
N GLN A 238 11.90 -47.09 2.51
CA GLN A 238 10.54 -47.18 1.96
C GLN A 238 10.18 -45.87 1.27
N LYS A 239 9.89 -45.99 -0.04
CA LYS A 239 9.31 -44.93 -0.86
C LYS A 239 7.90 -44.64 -0.34
N GLU A 240 7.72 -43.51 0.32
CA GLU A 240 6.41 -42.89 0.50
C GLU A 240 6.38 -41.62 -0.37
N GLU A 241 5.67 -41.69 -1.49
CA GLU A 241 5.34 -40.51 -2.30
C GLU A 241 4.56 -39.52 -1.45
N LYS A 242 5.19 -38.38 -1.11
CA LYS A 242 4.49 -37.27 -0.46
C LYS A 242 3.41 -36.75 -1.41
N PRO A 243 2.15 -36.62 -0.95
CA PRO A 243 1.07 -36.19 -1.82
C PRO A 243 1.28 -34.73 -2.24
N THR A 244 1.35 -34.50 -3.54
CA THR A 244 1.22 -33.19 -4.17
C THR A 244 -0.01 -32.49 -3.60
N ARG A 245 0.19 -31.45 -2.77
CA ARG A 245 -0.90 -30.62 -2.23
C ARG A 245 -1.67 -30.01 -3.41
N GLN A 246 -2.82 -30.61 -3.72
CA GLN A 246 -3.78 -30.06 -4.67
C GLN A 246 -4.17 -28.64 -4.25
N ARG A 247 -4.13 -27.73 -5.23
CA ARG A 247 -4.57 -26.34 -5.13
C ARG A 247 -6.02 -26.30 -4.64
N ARG A 248 -6.25 -25.83 -3.42
CA ARG A 248 -7.60 -25.47 -2.94
C ARG A 248 -7.69 -23.95 -2.90
N ILE A 249 -8.42 -23.38 -3.87
CA ILE A 249 -8.97 -22.03 -3.75
C ILE A 249 -10.05 -22.13 -2.68
N ALA A 250 -9.77 -21.66 -1.47
CA ALA A 250 -10.78 -21.54 -0.43
C ALA A 250 -11.36 -20.12 -0.48
N ALA A 251 -12.50 -19.96 -1.16
CA ALA A 251 -13.31 -18.76 -1.02
C ALA A 251 -13.89 -18.77 0.41
N ILE A 252 -13.39 -17.89 1.27
CA ILE A 252 -14.00 -17.64 2.57
C ILE A 252 -15.04 -16.55 2.36
N ASN A 253 -16.31 -16.93 2.24
CA ASN A 253 -17.43 -16.00 2.23
C ASN A 253 -17.72 -15.59 3.67
N VAL A 254 -17.36 -14.35 4.04
CA VAL A 254 -17.82 -13.74 5.29
C VAL A 254 -19.04 -12.90 4.94
N ASP A 255 -20.22 -13.39 5.32
CA ASP A 255 -21.50 -12.69 5.19
C ASP A 255 -21.64 -11.71 6.38
N LEU A 256 -21.35 -10.43 6.14
CA LEU A 256 -21.44 -9.39 7.17
C LEU A 256 -22.89 -8.90 7.28
N LYS A 257 -23.74 -9.71 7.92
CA LYS A 257 -25.05 -9.22 8.39
C LYS A 257 -24.83 -8.30 9.59
N ARG A 258 -25.11 -7.01 9.39
CA ARG A 258 -25.01 -5.97 10.42
C ARG A 258 -26.05 -6.24 11.52
N GLN A 259 -25.59 -6.71 12.68
CA GLN A 259 -26.38 -6.62 13.92
C GLN A 259 -26.42 -5.14 14.35
N SER A 260 -27.62 -4.55 14.42
CA SER A 260 -27.80 -3.17 14.85
C SER A 260 -27.43 -3.00 16.32
N MET A 261 -26.52 -2.08 16.62
CA MET A 261 -26.42 -1.49 17.95
C MET A 261 -25.85 -0.06 17.81
N ILE A 262 -26.68 0.84 17.31
CA ILE A 262 -26.56 2.29 17.53
C ILE A 262 -27.97 2.77 17.85
N ASP A 263 -28.35 2.54 19.11
CA ASP A 263 -29.41 3.23 19.84
C ASP A 263 -29.03 3.15 21.32
N GLN A 264 -27.96 3.88 21.68
CA GLN A 264 -27.62 4.38 23.02
C GLN A 264 -26.25 5.05 22.97
N LEU A 265 -26.24 6.30 22.51
CA LEU A 265 -25.39 7.46 22.87
C LEU A 265 -25.76 8.63 21.94
#